data_AF-A0A0F9SCA4-F1
#
_entry.id   AF-A0A0F9SCA4-F1
#
_cell.length_a   1.000
_cell.length_b   1.000
_cell.length_c   1.000
_cell.angle_alpha   90.00
_cell.angle_beta   90.00
_cell.angle_gamma   90.00
#
_symmetry.space_group_name_H-M   'P 1'
#
loop_
_entity.id
_entity.type
_entity.pdbx_description
1 polymer ?
#
loop_
_entity_poly.entity_id
_entity_poly.type
_entity_poly.pdbx_seq_one_letter_code
_entity_poly.pdbx_strand_id
1 'polypeptide(L)'
;MSNRVHHWTGKKHSEETKRKMSLSALKRSSSKEYIKKLSEAHRGSKSHSWKGGVSKLGLPLYDTYACQLWADETRCVFKDNLKLVEDKCTKCRKWFIPTIDAVQNRMKFLNEKITSECRFYCSEECKENCEVFGQYKYPKGYKKLNDYYTKSELDVWRKEVLKRAGYLCEYCGEKANISHHVKPKKLEPFFVLDPDYGMACCKECHNKYGHRDECSTRFLASKICA
;
A
#
# COMPACT_ATOMS: atom_id res chain seq x y z
N MET A 1 31.89 -20.13 -7.05
CA MET A 1 30.49 -20.08 -7.53
C MET A 1 30.35 -18.90 -8.49
N SER A 2 30.22 -19.14 -9.80
CA SER A 2 30.12 -18.07 -10.80
C SER A 2 28.69 -17.52 -10.86
N ASN A 3 28.55 -16.23 -10.56
CA ASN A 3 27.28 -15.51 -10.73
C ASN A 3 26.93 -15.45 -12.22
N ARG A 4 26.06 -16.35 -12.68
CA ARG A 4 25.52 -16.34 -14.04
C ARG A 4 24.48 -15.21 -14.10
N VAL A 5 24.93 -14.00 -14.39
CA VAL A 5 24.07 -12.82 -14.53
C VAL A 5 23.07 -13.11 -15.66
N HIS A 6 21.77 -13.23 -15.33
CA HIS A 6 20.73 -13.42 -16.32
C HIS A 6 20.67 -12.18 -17.23
N HIS A 7 21.31 -12.25 -18.40
CA HIS A 7 21.46 -11.17 -19.40
C HIS A 7 20.13 -10.66 -20.02
N TRP A 8 18.99 -11.13 -19.53
CA TRP A 8 17.67 -10.82 -20.09
C TRP A 8 16.91 -9.71 -19.36
N THR A 9 17.36 -9.27 -18.19
CA THR A 9 16.71 -8.16 -17.48
C THR A 9 17.13 -6.83 -18.11
N GLY A 10 16.27 -6.26 -18.97
CA GLY A 10 16.39 -4.85 -19.41
C GLY A 10 16.34 -4.59 -20.92
N LYS A 11 16.34 -5.60 -21.79
CA LYS A 11 16.17 -5.38 -23.23
C LYS A 11 14.72 -5.00 -23.52
N LYS A 12 14.50 -3.77 -24.02
CA LYS A 12 13.18 -3.35 -24.49
C LYS A 12 12.80 -4.18 -25.71
N HIS A 13 11.68 -4.88 -25.65
CA HIS A 13 11.13 -5.59 -26.81
C HIS A 13 10.80 -4.57 -27.91
N SER A 14 11.08 -4.94 -29.17
CA SER A 14 10.60 -4.17 -30.32
C SER A 14 9.08 -4.16 -30.37
N GLU A 15 8.49 -3.11 -30.96
CA GLU A 15 7.03 -3.01 -31.13
C GLU A 15 6.46 -4.21 -31.91
N GLU A 16 7.20 -4.72 -32.89
CA GLU A 16 6.82 -5.94 -33.61
C GLU A 16 6.78 -7.18 -32.69
N THR A 17 7.76 -7.33 -31.81
CA THR A 17 7.80 -8.45 -30.83
C THR A 17 6.64 -8.34 -29.85
N LYS A 18 6.35 -7.13 -29.34
CA LYS A 18 5.19 -6.90 -28.47
C LYS A 18 3.88 -7.24 -29.17
N ARG A 19 3.73 -6.85 -30.45
CA ARG A 19 2.57 -7.18 -31.28
C ARG A 19 2.42 -8.70 -31.45
N LYS A 20 3.51 -9.42 -31.74
CA LYS A 20 3.53 -10.89 -31.86
C LYS A 20 3.12 -11.57 -30.54
N MET A 21 3.70 -11.14 -29.41
CA MET A 21 3.34 -11.67 -28.09
C MET A 21 1.85 -11.43 -27.75
N SER A 22 1.33 -10.25 -28.06
CA SER A 22 -0.09 -9.91 -27.88
C SER A 22 -1.01 -10.81 -28.73
N LEU A 23 -0.69 -10.97 -30.02
CA LEU A 23 -1.46 -11.86 -30.92
C LEU A 23 -1.41 -13.33 -30.47
N SER A 24 -0.26 -13.80 -29.97
CA SER A 24 -0.14 -15.15 -29.40
C SER A 24 -0.93 -15.31 -28.10
N ALA A 25 -0.98 -14.28 -27.24
CA ALA A 25 -1.77 -14.30 -26.02
C ALA A 25 -3.28 -14.33 -26.32
N LEU A 26 -3.75 -13.54 -27.30
CA LEU A 26 -5.15 -13.55 -27.75
C LEU A 26 -5.59 -14.90 -28.32
N LYS A 27 -4.67 -15.63 -28.98
CA LYS A 27 -4.93 -16.99 -29.49
C LYS A 27 -4.86 -18.07 -28.40
N ARG A 28 -4.30 -17.77 -27.23
CA ARG A 28 -4.30 -18.67 -26.07
C ARG A 28 -5.57 -18.44 -25.26
N SER A 29 -6.74 -18.69 -25.85
CA SER A 29 -7.87 -19.06 -25.01
C SER A 29 -7.53 -20.43 -24.41
N SER A 30 -7.26 -20.46 -23.10
CA SER A 30 -7.10 -21.73 -22.41
C SER A 30 -8.31 -22.60 -22.73
N SER A 31 -8.07 -23.79 -23.27
CA SER A 31 -9.17 -24.71 -23.56
C SER A 31 -9.97 -24.93 -22.27
N LYS A 32 -11.29 -25.10 -22.40
CA LYS A 32 -12.16 -25.40 -21.24
C LYS A 32 -11.61 -26.59 -20.44
N GLU A 33 -10.99 -27.55 -21.13
CA GLU A 33 -10.31 -28.70 -20.54
C GLU A 33 -9.09 -28.32 -19.70
N TYR A 34 -8.21 -27.43 -20.18
CA TYR A 34 -7.07 -26.94 -19.41
C TYR A 34 -7.51 -26.19 -18.15
N ILE A 35 -8.52 -25.31 -18.26
CA ILE A 35 -9.08 -24.58 -17.11
C ILE A 35 -9.62 -25.56 -16.07
N LYS A 36 -10.33 -26.62 -16.51
CA LYS A 36 -10.84 -27.68 -15.64
C LYS A 36 -9.69 -28.42 -14.92
N LYS A 37 -8.66 -28.85 -15.65
CA LYS A 37 -7.47 -29.51 -15.09
C LYS A 37 -6.75 -28.64 -14.05
N LEU A 38 -6.58 -27.35 -14.35
CA LEU A 38 -5.97 -26.40 -13.41
C LEU A 38 -6.84 -26.20 -12.16
N SER A 39 -8.15 -26.08 -12.32
CA SER A 39 -9.12 -25.98 -11.21
C SER A 39 -9.08 -27.22 -10.31
N GLU A 40 -9.00 -28.41 -10.89
CA GLU A 40 -8.89 -29.68 -10.16
C GLU A 40 -7.55 -29.83 -9.45
N ALA A 41 -6.45 -29.43 -10.09
CA ALA A 41 -5.12 -29.41 -9.48
C ALA A 41 -5.05 -28.46 -8.27
N HIS A 42 -5.82 -27.36 -8.30
CA HIS A 42 -5.88 -26.37 -7.22
C HIS A 42 -7.04 -26.63 -6.24
N ARG A 43 -7.77 -27.75 -6.36
CA ARG A 43 -8.93 -28.02 -5.51
C ARG A 43 -8.50 -28.61 -4.16
N GLY A 44 -9.00 -28.01 -3.08
CA GLY A 44 -8.81 -28.52 -1.72
C GLY A 44 -7.34 -28.51 -1.31
N SER A 45 -6.89 -29.59 -0.66
CA SER A 45 -5.55 -29.70 -0.05
C SER A 45 -4.38 -29.67 -1.01
N LYS A 46 -4.63 -29.77 -2.31
CA LYS A 46 -3.58 -29.66 -3.33
C LYS A 46 -3.14 -28.22 -3.59
N SER A 47 -3.94 -27.22 -3.21
CA SER A 47 -3.54 -25.81 -3.34
C SER A 47 -2.58 -25.41 -2.23
N HIS A 48 -1.50 -24.72 -2.58
CA HIS A 48 -0.63 -24.05 -1.61
C HIS A 48 -1.38 -23.00 -0.76
N SER A 49 -2.54 -22.53 -1.23
CA SER A 49 -3.41 -21.59 -0.52
C SER A 49 -4.46 -22.30 0.35
N TRP A 50 -4.48 -23.64 0.39
CA TRP A 50 -5.43 -24.38 1.22
C TRP A 50 -5.10 -24.21 2.70
N LYS A 51 -6.05 -23.66 3.44
CA LYS A 51 -5.96 -23.46 4.89
C LYS A 51 -6.92 -24.41 5.61
N GLY A 52 -6.78 -25.72 5.38
CA GLY A 52 -7.58 -26.75 6.08
C GLY A 52 -9.09 -26.71 5.79
N GLY A 53 -9.51 -26.14 4.65
CA GLY A 53 -10.93 -26.05 4.29
C GLY A 53 -11.68 -24.88 4.95
N VAL A 54 -11.00 -24.03 5.73
CA VAL A 54 -11.62 -22.89 6.43
C VAL A 54 -12.30 -21.92 5.46
N SER A 55 -11.80 -21.80 4.23
CA SER A 55 -12.44 -20.99 3.19
C SER A 55 -13.88 -21.44 2.88
N LYS A 56 -14.21 -22.73 3.03
CA LYS A 56 -15.58 -23.24 2.85
C LYS A 56 -16.52 -22.81 3.98
N LEU A 57 -15.98 -22.52 5.15
CA LEU A 57 -16.76 -22.07 6.31
C LEU A 57 -17.05 -20.57 6.26
N GLY A 58 -16.37 -19.81 5.39
CA GLY A 58 -16.55 -18.35 5.30
C GLY A 58 -16.04 -17.60 6.54
N LEU A 59 -15.19 -18.22 7.36
CA LEU A 59 -14.73 -17.70 8.66
C LEU A 59 -13.34 -17.04 8.58
N PRO A 60 -13.14 -15.83 9.14
CA PRO A 60 -11.85 -15.15 9.14
C PRO A 60 -10.94 -15.68 10.26
N LEU A 61 -9.84 -16.34 9.89
CA LEU A 61 -8.84 -16.81 10.86
C LEU A 61 -8.05 -15.65 11.46
N TYR A 62 -7.91 -15.65 12.79
CA TYR A 62 -7.20 -14.60 13.53
C TYR A 62 -5.75 -14.42 13.04
N ASP A 63 -5.01 -15.52 12.96
CA ASP A 63 -3.59 -15.51 12.58
C ASP A 63 -3.33 -15.00 11.15
N THR A 64 -4.36 -14.98 10.29
CA THR A 64 -4.25 -14.48 8.90
C THR A 64 -4.55 -13.00 8.78
N TYR A 65 -5.51 -12.49 9.57
CA TYR A 65 -6.12 -11.18 9.32
C TYR A 65 -5.84 -10.14 10.40
N ALA A 66 -5.62 -10.54 11.66
CA ALA A 66 -5.54 -9.61 12.79
C ALA A 66 -4.47 -8.53 12.61
N CYS A 67 -3.28 -8.90 12.14
CA CYS A 67 -2.18 -7.94 11.92
C CYS A 67 -2.46 -6.90 10.81
N GLN A 68 -3.48 -7.12 9.97
CA GLN A 68 -3.85 -6.24 8.87
C GLN A 68 -5.03 -5.32 9.20
N LEU A 69 -5.69 -5.55 10.34
CA LEU A 69 -6.85 -4.80 10.85
C LEU A 69 -6.46 -3.86 12.00
N TRP A 70 -5.29 -3.23 11.90
CA TRP A 70 -4.69 -2.40 12.96
C TRP A 70 -5.52 -1.16 13.37
N ALA A 71 -6.46 -0.73 12.53
CA ALA A 71 -7.32 0.42 12.80
C ALA A 71 -8.62 0.05 13.54
N ASP A 72 -8.87 -1.24 13.76
CA ASP A 72 -10.12 -1.76 14.31
C ASP A 72 -9.87 -2.46 15.66
N GLU A 73 -10.92 -2.53 16.49
CA GLU A 73 -10.87 -3.22 17.79
C GLU A 73 -11.07 -4.72 17.57
N THR A 74 -10.00 -5.40 17.17
CA THR A 74 -10.01 -6.85 16.93
C THR A 74 -9.60 -7.65 18.16
N ARG A 75 -10.22 -8.81 18.36
CA ARG A 75 -9.76 -9.81 19.34
C ARG A 75 -9.85 -11.23 18.79
N CYS A 76 -9.13 -12.13 19.44
CA CYS A 76 -9.17 -13.55 19.12
C CYS A 76 -10.26 -14.24 19.93
N VAL A 77 -11.10 -15.02 19.25
CA VAL A 77 -12.06 -15.93 19.89
C VAL A 77 -11.81 -17.36 19.42
N PHE A 78 -11.94 -18.32 20.33
CA PHE A 78 -11.84 -19.75 20.00
C PHE A 78 -13.24 -20.32 19.82
N LYS A 79 -13.51 -20.89 18.64
CA LYS A 79 -14.77 -21.56 18.33
C LYS A 79 -14.49 -22.78 17.46
N ASP A 80 -15.00 -23.95 17.84
CA ASP A 80 -14.82 -25.21 17.11
C ASP A 80 -13.33 -25.55 16.84
N ASN A 81 -12.46 -25.31 17.82
CA ASN A 81 -11.00 -25.44 17.72
C ASN A 81 -10.32 -24.50 16.70
N LEU A 82 -11.04 -23.48 16.21
CA LEU A 82 -10.50 -22.44 15.33
C LEU A 82 -10.31 -21.14 16.08
N LYS A 83 -9.20 -20.44 15.80
CA LYS A 83 -8.95 -19.06 16.21
C LYS A 83 -9.56 -18.11 15.19
N LEU A 84 -10.63 -17.43 15.55
CA LEU A 84 -11.37 -16.52 14.66
C LEU A 84 -11.14 -15.06 15.04
N VAL A 85 -11.26 -14.19 14.04
CA VAL A 85 -11.35 -12.74 14.27
C VAL A 85 -12.76 -12.41 14.77
N GLU A 86 -12.81 -11.71 15.90
CA GLU A 86 -14.01 -11.03 16.36
C GLU A 86 -13.75 -9.52 16.38
N ASP A 87 -14.74 -8.73 15.95
CA ASP A 87 -14.65 -7.27 15.88
C ASP A 87 -15.96 -6.65 16.40
N LYS A 88 -15.93 -5.35 16.71
CA LYS A 88 -17.12 -4.60 17.12
C LYS A 88 -17.88 -4.08 15.91
N CYS A 89 -19.19 -4.28 15.94
CA CYS A 89 -20.10 -3.61 15.02
C CYS A 89 -19.94 -2.10 15.14
N THR A 90 -19.79 -1.41 14.01
CA THR A 90 -19.62 0.05 13.97
C THR A 90 -20.83 0.77 14.57
N LYS A 91 -22.04 0.28 14.31
CA LYS A 91 -23.30 0.91 14.77
C LYS A 91 -23.63 0.58 16.22
N CYS A 92 -23.80 -0.71 16.55
CA CYS A 92 -24.30 -1.13 17.87
C CYS A 92 -23.20 -1.52 18.87
N ARG A 93 -21.93 -1.53 18.44
CA ARG A 93 -20.73 -1.83 19.25
C ARG A 93 -20.68 -3.25 19.86
N LYS A 94 -21.62 -4.12 19.49
CA LYS A 94 -21.61 -5.55 19.86
C LYS A 94 -20.48 -6.28 19.13
N TRP A 95 -19.85 -7.22 19.84
CA TRP A 95 -18.86 -8.13 19.27
C TRP A 95 -19.54 -9.15 18.36
N PHE A 96 -18.95 -9.41 17.20
CA PHE A 96 -19.40 -10.44 16.27
C PHE A 96 -18.24 -10.93 15.39
N ILE A 97 -18.42 -12.09 14.75
CA ILE A 97 -17.46 -12.64 13.80
C ILE A 97 -17.84 -12.14 12.41
N PRO A 98 -17.07 -11.22 11.78
CA PRO A 98 -17.35 -10.77 10.43
C PRO A 98 -17.15 -11.88 9.41
N THR A 99 -17.72 -11.73 8.22
CA THR A 99 -17.45 -12.65 7.11
C THR A 99 -16.05 -12.41 6.53
N ILE A 100 -15.49 -13.42 5.86
CA ILE A 100 -14.23 -13.25 5.11
C ILE A 100 -14.31 -12.08 4.12
N ASP A 101 -15.43 -11.93 3.43
CA ASP A 101 -15.60 -10.85 2.44
C ASP A 101 -15.60 -9.47 3.09
N ALA A 102 -16.24 -9.32 4.25
CA ALA A 102 -16.20 -8.08 5.03
C ALA A 102 -14.76 -7.75 5.44
N VAL A 103 -14.01 -8.74 5.93
CA VAL A 103 -12.60 -8.56 6.33
C VAL A 103 -11.72 -8.18 5.13
N GLN A 104 -11.87 -8.86 3.99
CA GLN A 104 -11.11 -8.55 2.78
C GLN A 104 -11.43 -7.15 2.24
N ASN A 105 -12.70 -6.74 2.25
CA ASN A 105 -13.11 -5.41 1.81
C ASN A 105 -12.57 -4.34 2.76
N ARG A 106 -12.62 -4.56 4.08
CA ARG A 106 -11.98 -3.68 5.07
C ARG A 106 -10.49 -3.53 4.81
N MET A 107 -9.77 -4.62 4.57
CA MET A 107 -8.34 -4.58 4.25
C MET A 107 -8.05 -3.85 2.94
N LYS A 108 -8.86 -4.04 1.90
CA LYS A 108 -8.72 -3.28 0.65
C LYS A 108 -8.92 -1.78 0.89
N PHE A 109 -9.88 -1.41 1.74
CA PHE A 109 -10.11 -0.02 2.14
C PHE A 109 -8.92 0.56 2.93
N LEU A 110 -8.40 -0.15 3.94
CA LEU A 110 -7.23 0.28 4.73
C LEU A 110 -5.96 0.43 3.87
N ASN A 111 -5.82 -0.39 2.83
CA ASN A 111 -4.73 -0.30 1.85
C ASN A 111 -5.00 0.71 0.72
N GLU A 112 -6.00 1.59 0.86
CA GLU A 112 -6.39 2.62 -0.12
C GLU A 112 -6.73 2.08 -1.52
N LYS A 113 -7.15 0.80 -1.64
CA LYS A 113 -7.53 0.18 -2.93
C LYS A 113 -9.00 0.40 -3.29
N ILE A 114 -9.82 0.79 -2.32
CA ILE A 114 -11.25 1.05 -2.48
C ILE A 114 -11.56 2.37 -1.80
N THR A 115 -12.47 3.14 -2.39
CA THR A 115 -12.89 4.48 -1.90
C THR A 115 -14.16 4.47 -1.06
N SER A 116 -14.99 3.44 -1.19
CA SER A 116 -16.21 3.26 -0.40
C SER A 116 -15.89 2.77 1.02
N GLU A 117 -16.64 3.26 1.99
CA GLU A 117 -16.57 2.78 3.38
C GLU A 117 -16.84 1.26 3.46
N CYS A 118 -16.06 0.58 4.30
CA CYS A 118 -16.06 -0.87 4.44
C CYS A 118 -15.82 -1.26 5.91
N ARG A 119 -16.49 -0.64 6.88
CA ARG A 119 -16.39 -1.06 8.29
C ARG A 119 -17.24 -2.31 8.55
N PHE A 120 -17.12 -2.84 9.76
CA PHE A 120 -17.80 -4.04 10.20
C PHE A 120 -19.20 -3.74 10.76
N TYR A 121 -20.20 -4.51 10.33
CA TYR A 121 -21.58 -4.45 10.77
C TYR A 121 -22.10 -5.85 11.08
N CYS A 122 -22.75 -6.04 12.23
CA CYS A 122 -23.25 -7.36 12.65
C CYS A 122 -24.55 -7.79 11.97
N SER A 123 -25.23 -6.85 11.30
CA SER A 123 -26.47 -7.09 10.54
C SER A 123 -26.64 -6.03 9.46
N GLU A 124 -27.45 -6.31 8.44
CA GLU A 124 -27.82 -5.32 7.41
C GLU A 124 -28.58 -4.14 8.03
N GLU A 125 -29.43 -4.38 9.04
CA GLU A 125 -30.09 -3.31 9.79
C GLU A 125 -29.07 -2.35 10.45
N CYS A 126 -28.01 -2.86 11.08
CA CYS A 126 -26.97 -2.03 11.66
C CYS A 126 -26.19 -1.23 10.60
N LYS A 127 -26.06 -1.79 9.39
CA LYS A 127 -25.36 -1.18 8.27
C LYS A 127 -26.18 -0.06 7.66
N GLU A 128 -27.44 -0.32 7.30
CA GLU A 128 -28.36 0.66 6.72
C GLU A 128 -28.65 1.83 7.67
N ASN A 129 -28.75 1.58 8.97
CA ASN A 129 -28.96 2.60 9.98
C ASN A 129 -27.68 3.31 10.45
N CYS A 130 -26.53 3.04 9.83
CA CYS A 130 -25.28 3.67 10.22
C CYS A 130 -25.04 4.98 9.47
N GLU A 131 -24.83 6.05 10.23
CA GLU A 131 -24.55 7.40 9.69
C GLU A 131 -23.27 7.45 8.84
N VAL A 132 -22.31 6.57 9.13
CA VAL A 132 -21.06 6.46 8.36
C VAL A 132 -21.14 5.49 7.20
N PHE A 133 -22.18 4.65 7.10
CA PHE A 133 -22.31 3.71 6.00
C PHE A 133 -22.56 4.44 4.69
N GLY A 134 -21.86 4.03 3.63
CA GLY A 134 -21.94 4.68 2.32
C GLY A 134 -21.30 6.06 2.24
N GLN A 135 -20.76 6.59 3.34
CA GLN A 135 -19.97 7.83 3.30
C GLN A 135 -18.66 7.58 2.56
N TYR A 136 -18.29 8.51 1.67
CA TYR A 136 -16.97 8.49 1.05
C TYR A 136 -15.93 9.06 2.01
N LYS A 137 -14.72 8.49 2.02
CA LYS A 137 -13.59 9.01 2.82
C LYS A 137 -13.33 10.50 2.58
N TYR A 138 -13.64 10.97 1.37
CA TYR A 138 -13.52 12.36 0.97
C TYR A 138 -14.79 12.82 0.25
N PRO A 139 -15.25 14.07 0.44
CA PRO A 139 -16.43 14.59 -0.26
C PRO A 139 -16.23 14.58 -1.77
N LYS A 140 -17.34 14.51 -2.53
CA LYS A 140 -17.29 14.53 -4.00
C LYS A 140 -16.61 15.82 -4.48
N GLY A 141 -15.56 15.68 -5.30
CA GLY A 141 -14.75 16.81 -5.76
C GLY A 141 -13.55 17.15 -4.86
N TYR A 142 -13.38 16.48 -3.72
CA TYR A 142 -12.15 16.55 -2.96
C TYR A 142 -10.99 16.04 -3.82
N LYS A 143 -10.16 16.96 -4.28
CA LYS A 143 -8.88 16.62 -4.88
C LYS A 143 -7.97 16.27 -3.72
N LYS A 144 -7.62 14.99 -3.58
CA LYS A 144 -6.51 14.59 -2.72
C LYS A 144 -5.32 15.43 -3.18
N LEU A 145 -4.95 16.43 -2.40
CA LEU A 145 -3.72 17.18 -2.60
C LEU A 145 -2.60 16.18 -2.39
N ASN A 146 -2.22 15.50 -3.48
CA ASN A 146 -1.09 14.57 -3.46
C ASN A 146 0.21 15.32 -3.17
N ASP A 147 0.20 16.63 -3.44
CA ASP A 147 1.31 17.52 -3.18
C ASP A 147 0.87 18.60 -2.19
N TYR A 148 1.69 18.80 -1.16
CA TYR A 148 1.56 19.89 -0.18
C TYR A 148 1.81 21.28 -0.80
N TYR A 149 2.19 21.31 -2.07
CA TYR A 149 2.65 22.49 -2.79
C TYR A 149 2.42 22.30 -4.30
N THR A 150 2.39 23.41 -5.03
CA THR A 150 2.43 23.44 -6.49
C THR A 150 3.86 23.24 -6.99
N LYS A 151 4.00 22.84 -8.26
CA LYS A 151 5.33 22.71 -8.90
C LYS A 151 6.13 24.03 -8.85
N SER A 152 5.46 25.17 -9.01
CA SER A 152 6.06 26.50 -8.92
C SER A 152 6.61 26.80 -7.53
N GLU A 153 5.86 26.51 -6.47
CA GLU A 153 6.32 26.71 -5.08
C GLU A 153 7.53 25.83 -4.76
N LEU A 154 7.51 24.56 -5.20
CA LEU A 154 8.65 23.66 -5.03
C LEU A 154 9.91 24.18 -5.75
N ASP A 155 9.74 24.73 -6.96
CA ASP A 155 10.85 25.29 -7.73
C ASP A 155 11.43 26.55 -7.06
N VAL A 156 10.60 27.38 -6.43
CA VAL A 156 11.04 28.53 -5.62
C VAL A 156 11.82 28.06 -4.40
N TRP A 157 11.24 27.19 -3.57
CA TRP A 157 11.89 26.62 -2.39
C TRP A 157 13.23 25.96 -2.74
N ARG A 158 13.28 25.15 -3.81
CA ARG A 158 14.52 24.52 -4.27
C ARG A 158 15.60 25.55 -4.61
N LYS A 159 15.23 26.64 -5.28
CA LYS A 159 16.18 27.70 -5.64
C LYS A 159 16.70 28.41 -4.40
N GLU A 160 15.85 28.66 -3.41
CA GLU A 160 16.24 29.30 -2.15
C GLU A 160 17.22 28.44 -1.35
N VAL A 161 16.93 27.15 -1.18
CA VAL A 161 17.82 26.19 -0.51
C VAL A 161 19.18 26.11 -1.20
N LEU A 162 19.21 25.98 -2.53
CA LEU A 162 20.45 25.93 -3.29
C LEU A 162 21.23 27.25 -3.22
N LYS A 163 20.54 28.39 -3.31
CA LYS A 163 21.15 29.72 -3.24
C LYS A 163 21.76 29.98 -1.86
N ARG A 164 21.08 29.60 -0.78
CA ARG A 164 21.58 29.70 0.60
C ARG A 164 22.90 28.96 0.77
N ALA A 165 23.00 27.75 0.21
CA ALA A 165 24.21 26.94 0.28
C ALA A 165 25.29 27.33 -0.77
N GLY A 166 25.12 28.44 -1.49
CA GLY A 166 26.06 28.83 -2.55
C GLY A 166 26.18 27.81 -3.68
N TYR A 167 25.13 27.00 -3.90
CA TYR A 167 25.13 25.85 -4.81
C TYR A 167 26.19 24.78 -4.50
N LEU A 168 26.63 24.69 -3.24
CA LEU A 168 27.52 23.63 -2.76
C LEU A 168 26.74 22.59 -1.95
N CYS A 169 27.16 21.34 -2.04
CA CYS A 169 26.56 20.21 -1.34
C CYS A 169 26.95 20.28 0.13
N GLU A 170 25.97 20.34 1.01
CA GLU A 170 26.19 20.46 2.46
C GLU A 170 26.86 19.21 3.07
N TYR A 171 26.91 18.09 2.35
CA TYR A 171 27.63 16.87 2.76
C TYR A 171 29.10 16.81 2.32
N CYS A 172 29.43 17.29 1.12
CA CYS A 172 30.74 17.02 0.51
C CYS A 172 31.39 18.23 -0.16
N GLY A 173 30.74 19.40 -0.19
CA GLY A 173 31.26 20.62 -0.80
C GLY A 173 31.16 20.70 -2.33
N GLU A 174 30.88 19.59 -3.02
CA GLU A 174 30.71 19.57 -4.49
C GLU A 174 29.47 20.33 -4.97
N LYS A 175 29.37 20.63 -6.27
CA LYS A 175 28.22 21.34 -6.83
C LYS A 175 26.88 20.64 -6.52
N ALA A 176 25.99 21.32 -5.81
CA ALA A 176 24.64 20.87 -5.52
C ALA A 176 23.66 21.19 -6.66
N ASN A 177 22.77 20.25 -6.95
CA ASN A 177 21.73 20.40 -7.97
C ASN A 177 20.34 19.92 -7.50
N ILE A 178 20.26 19.39 -6.28
CA ILE A 178 19.04 18.84 -5.68
C ILE A 178 18.88 19.49 -4.30
N SER A 179 17.65 19.82 -3.93
CA SER A 179 17.28 20.12 -2.56
C SER A 179 16.60 18.89 -1.93
N HIS A 180 17.01 18.54 -0.72
CA HIS A 180 16.46 17.46 0.08
C HIS A 180 15.67 18.04 1.25
N HIS A 181 14.56 17.41 1.62
CA HIS A 181 13.84 17.73 2.86
C HIS A 181 14.51 17.02 4.03
N VAL A 182 15.01 17.76 5.01
CA VAL A 182 15.61 17.18 6.22
C VAL A 182 14.57 16.41 7.03
N LYS A 183 13.35 16.95 7.13
CA LYS A 183 12.20 16.27 7.74
C LYS A 183 11.29 15.65 6.66
N PRO A 184 10.80 14.40 6.83
CA PRO A 184 9.90 13.78 5.87
C PRO A 184 8.58 14.54 5.73
N LYS A 185 8.21 14.89 4.49
CA LYS A 185 6.97 15.63 4.15
C LYS A 185 5.70 15.06 4.76
N LYS A 186 5.63 13.73 4.88
CA LYS A 186 4.46 13.02 5.40
C LYS A 186 4.26 13.22 6.91
N LEU A 187 5.36 13.38 7.66
CA LEU A 187 5.31 13.58 9.11
C LEU A 187 5.13 15.06 9.45
N GLU A 188 5.74 15.93 8.65
CA GLU A 188 5.93 17.34 8.98
C GLU A 188 5.53 18.23 7.78
N PRO A 189 4.26 18.19 7.34
CA PRO A 189 3.81 18.84 6.10
C PRO A 189 3.90 20.37 6.14
N PHE A 190 3.90 20.96 7.34
CA PHE A 190 3.98 22.40 7.54
C PHE A 190 5.35 22.98 7.18
N PHE A 191 6.43 22.19 7.26
CA PHE A 191 7.81 22.63 6.99
C PHE A 191 8.27 22.33 5.55
N VAL A 192 7.37 21.88 4.68
CA VAL A 192 7.76 21.36 3.37
C VAL A 192 8.30 22.45 2.42
N LEU A 193 7.86 23.70 2.59
CA LEU A 193 8.37 24.83 1.82
C LEU A 193 9.25 25.76 2.65
N ASP A 194 9.64 25.34 3.85
CA ASP A 194 10.55 26.11 4.69
C ASP A 194 12.00 25.85 4.22
N PRO A 195 12.73 26.87 3.76
CA PRO A 195 14.12 26.72 3.31
C PRO A 195 15.04 26.21 4.42
N ASP A 196 14.76 26.50 5.69
CA ASP A 196 15.60 26.08 6.83
C ASP A 196 15.56 24.57 7.04
N TYR A 197 14.48 23.91 6.63
CA TYR A 197 14.36 22.45 6.61
C TYR A 197 14.73 21.82 5.27
N GLY A 198 15.25 22.61 4.33
CA GLY A 198 15.87 22.14 3.11
C GLY A 198 17.38 21.98 3.26
N MET A 199 17.95 21.06 2.49
CA MET A 199 19.40 20.82 2.42
C MET A 199 19.84 20.73 0.95
N ALA A 200 20.88 21.47 0.58
CA ALA A 200 21.45 21.41 -0.76
C ALA A 200 22.38 20.19 -0.89
N CYS A 201 22.09 19.31 -1.86
CA CYS A 201 22.82 18.06 -2.05
C CYS A 201 23.23 17.86 -3.51
N CYS A 202 24.37 17.21 -3.73
CA CYS A 202 24.66 16.56 -5.00
C CYS A 202 23.87 15.25 -5.12
N LYS A 203 23.68 14.75 -6.35
CA LYS A 203 22.93 13.52 -6.63
C LYS A 203 23.45 12.29 -5.87
N GLU A 204 24.76 12.17 -5.74
CA GLU A 204 25.40 11.04 -5.05
C GLU A 204 25.11 11.07 -3.55
N CYS A 205 25.33 12.22 -2.89
CA CYS A 205 25.04 12.39 -1.47
C CYS A 205 23.54 12.31 -1.17
N HIS A 206 22.68 12.81 -2.07
CA HIS A 206 21.23 12.69 -1.93
C HIS A 206 20.78 11.22 -1.83
N ASN A 207 21.28 10.37 -2.72
CA ASN A 207 20.95 8.94 -2.69
C ASN A 207 21.63 8.22 -1.53
N LYS A 208 22.90 8.56 -1.24
CA LYS A 208 23.70 7.93 -0.20
C LYS A 208 23.23 8.27 1.21
N TYR A 209 22.77 9.49 1.49
CA TYR A 209 22.40 9.93 2.84
C TYR A 209 20.91 10.21 2.99
N GLY A 210 20.27 10.82 1.98
CA GLY A 210 18.84 11.13 2.00
C GLY A 210 17.92 9.93 1.76
N HIS A 211 18.45 8.84 1.19
CA HIS A 211 17.66 7.65 0.84
C HIS A 211 18.28 6.32 1.27
N ARG A 212 19.31 6.31 2.13
CA ARG A 212 20.10 5.11 2.38
C ARG A 212 19.26 3.91 2.82
N ASP A 213 18.27 4.13 3.71
CA ASP A 213 17.43 3.02 4.20
C ASP A 213 15.98 3.40 4.60
N GLU A 214 15.58 4.69 4.63
CA GLU A 214 14.36 5.12 5.37
C GLU A 214 13.40 6.06 4.62
N CYS A 215 13.66 6.43 3.36
CA CYS A 215 12.78 7.37 2.65
C CYS A 215 11.59 6.69 1.94
N SER A 216 11.35 5.39 2.18
CA SER A 216 10.01 4.86 1.94
C SER A 216 9.19 5.15 3.19
N THR A 217 8.09 5.88 3.03
CA THR A 217 7.11 6.24 4.06
C THR A 217 6.59 5.05 4.90
N ARG A 218 6.95 3.82 4.54
CA ARG A 218 6.66 2.57 5.23
C ARG A 218 7.48 2.35 6.50
N PHE A 219 8.77 2.72 6.53
CA PHE A 219 9.63 2.49 7.71
C PHE A 219 9.55 3.61 8.75
N LEU A 220 9.35 4.85 8.30
CA LEU A 220 9.14 6.00 9.19
C LEU A 220 7.79 5.96 9.92
N ALA A 221 6.75 5.40 9.31
CA ALA A 221 5.44 5.23 9.96
C ALA A 221 5.46 4.17 11.09
N SER A 222 6.49 3.33 11.14
CA SER A 222 6.66 2.28 12.15
C SER A 222 7.62 2.63 13.28
N LYS A 223 8.31 3.79 13.24
CA LYS A 223 9.09 4.27 14.38
C LYS A 223 8.15 4.93 15.38
N ILE A 224 7.94 4.26 16.52
CA ILE A 224 7.28 4.85 17.69
C ILE A 224 8.25 5.90 18.24
N CYS A 225 7.82 7.16 18.33
CA CYS A 225 8.59 8.19 19.00
C CYS A 225 8.72 7.81 20.48
N ALA A 226 9.97 7.64 20.94
CA ALA A 226 10.29 7.51 22.36
C ALA A 226 10.23 8.89 23.04
#